data_AF-A0A7J8I1L5-F1
#
_entry.id   AF-A0A7J8I1L5-F1
#
_cell.length_a   1.000
_cell.length_b   1.000
_cell.length_c   1.000
_cell.angle_alpha   90.00
_cell.angle_beta   90.00
_cell.angle_gamma   90.00
#
_symmetry.space_group_name_H-M   'P 1'
#
loop_
_entity.id
_entity.type
_entity.pdbx_description
1 polymer ?
#
loop_
_entity_poly.entity_id
_entity_poly.type
_entity_poly.pdbx_seq_one_letter_code
_entity_poly.pdbx_strand_id
1 'polypeptide(L)'
;MPPLAPRNCNFNMKKGRGRTSRIRRRKLCSSTSRGVNESHKPEFIELKKWLKDRKFEDTSLIPACFPGTGRGMMSKTALQEGQVIISLPESCLLTTDTVIRSYLGAYIANMRSFLLETDKNTAVYNLQQRR
;
A
#
# COMPACT_ATOMS: atom_id res chain seq x y z
N MET A 1 -63.54 -30.93 6.74
CA MET A 1 -62.25 -31.16 6.05
C MET A 1 -62.22 -30.30 4.80
N PRO A 2 -61.59 -29.12 4.80
CA PRO A 2 -61.52 -28.28 3.61
C PRO A 2 -60.43 -28.81 2.64
N PRO A 3 -60.63 -28.68 1.31
CA PRO A 3 -59.65 -29.14 0.33
C PRO A 3 -58.43 -28.22 0.32
N LEU A 4 -57.24 -28.83 0.23
CA LEU A 4 -55.96 -28.13 0.13
C LEU A 4 -55.87 -27.40 -1.22
N ALA A 5 -55.80 -26.07 -1.17
CA ALA A 5 -55.53 -25.25 -2.35
C ALA A 5 -54.20 -25.65 -3.00
N PRO A 6 -54.08 -25.66 -4.35
CA PRO A 6 -52.82 -25.92 -5.01
C PRO A 6 -51.83 -24.80 -4.68
N ARG A 7 -50.65 -25.17 -4.15
CA ARG A 7 -49.54 -24.24 -3.95
C ARG A 7 -49.12 -23.72 -5.32
N ASN A 8 -49.42 -22.46 -5.60
CA ASN A 8 -48.84 -21.74 -6.72
C ASN A 8 -47.35 -21.49 -6.40
N CYS A 9 -46.51 -22.50 -6.68
CA CYS A 9 -45.07 -22.36 -6.65
C CYS A 9 -44.65 -21.54 -7.87
N ASN A 10 -44.72 -20.22 -7.75
CA ASN A 10 -44.15 -19.31 -8.74
C ASN A 10 -42.63 -19.45 -8.70
N PHE A 11 -42.10 -20.50 -9.35
CA PHE A 11 -40.67 -20.70 -9.55
C PHE A 11 -40.16 -19.62 -10.50
N ASN A 12 -39.81 -18.49 -9.92
CA ASN A 12 -39.06 -17.44 -10.60
C ASN A 12 -37.64 -17.98 -10.85
N MET A 13 -37.50 -18.83 -11.87
CA MET A 13 -36.21 -19.34 -12.33
C MET A 13 -35.39 -18.14 -12.80
N LYS A 14 -34.50 -17.63 -11.93
CA LYS A 14 -33.38 -16.80 -12.37
C LYS A 14 -32.60 -17.64 -13.38
N LYS A 15 -32.86 -17.46 -14.69
CA LYS A 15 -32.23 -18.20 -15.79
C LYS A 15 -30.74 -18.30 -15.49
N GLY A 16 -30.27 -19.51 -15.17
CA GLY A 16 -28.89 -19.75 -14.81
C GLY A 16 -28.01 -19.22 -15.92
N ARG A 17 -27.27 -18.13 -15.67
CA ARG A 17 -26.38 -17.56 -16.68
C ARG A 17 -25.34 -18.61 -17.03
N GLY A 18 -25.49 -19.19 -18.23
CA GLY A 18 -24.60 -20.21 -18.76
C GLY A 18 -23.17 -19.71 -18.91
N ARG A 19 -22.23 -20.65 -19.09
CA ARG A 19 -20.79 -20.38 -19.21
C ARG A 19 -20.50 -19.30 -20.27
N THR A 20 -21.15 -19.38 -21.43
CA THR A 20 -21.03 -18.39 -22.52
C THR A 20 -21.47 -16.99 -22.10
N SER A 21 -22.59 -16.86 -21.40
CA SER A 21 -23.07 -15.57 -20.89
C SER A 21 -22.07 -14.96 -19.91
N ARG A 22 -21.49 -15.77 -19.01
CA ARG A 22 -20.45 -15.31 -18.07
C ARG A 22 -19.17 -14.88 -18.78
N ILE A 23 -18.71 -15.64 -19.79
CA ILE A 23 -17.52 -15.29 -20.59
C ILE A 23 -17.75 -14.00 -21.36
N ARG A 24 -18.89 -13.85 -22.04
CA ARG A 24 -19.22 -12.66 -22.83
C ARG A 24 -19.29 -11.41 -21.95
N ARG A 25 -19.89 -11.52 -20.76
CA ARG A 25 -19.91 -10.44 -19.78
C ARG A 25 -18.51 -10.10 -19.25
N ARG A 26 -17.66 -11.09 -18.98
CA ARG A 26 -16.29 -10.83 -18.50
C ARG A 26 -15.46 -10.06 -19.52
N LYS A 27 -15.61 -10.37 -20.81
CA LYS A 27 -14.97 -9.65 -21.93
C LYS A 27 -15.53 -8.24 -22.10
N LEU A 28 -16.83 -8.03 -21.85
CA LEU A 28 -17.43 -6.70 -21.89
C LEU A 28 -17.00 -5.83 -20.69
N CYS A 29 -16.85 -6.44 -19.52
CA CYS A 29 -16.42 -5.77 -18.29
C CYS A 29 -14.90 -5.73 -18.12
N SER A 30 -14.10 -6.33 -19.01
CA SER A 30 -12.64 -6.20 -19.03
C SER A 30 -12.26 -4.88 -19.69
N SER A 31 -12.68 -3.77 -19.08
CA SER A 31 -12.07 -2.48 -19.36
C SER A 31 -10.64 -2.51 -18.83
N THR A 32 -9.71 -2.03 -19.64
CA THR A 32 -8.26 -1.90 -19.44
C THR A 32 -7.86 -1.08 -18.19
N SER A 33 -8.82 -0.64 -17.37
CA SER A 33 -8.65 0.25 -16.22
C SER A 33 -8.58 -0.44 -14.85
N ARG A 34 -8.73 -1.77 -14.78
CA ARG A 34 -8.64 -2.48 -13.50
C ARG A 34 -7.19 -2.77 -13.15
N GLY A 35 -6.77 -2.36 -11.95
CA GLY A 35 -5.45 -2.68 -11.41
C GLY A 35 -5.20 -4.20 -11.42
N VAL A 36 -4.01 -4.60 -11.85
CA VAL A 36 -3.58 -6.00 -11.89
C VAL A 36 -2.99 -6.36 -10.53
N ASN A 37 -3.49 -7.44 -9.91
CA ASN A 37 -3.00 -7.89 -8.62
C ASN A 37 -1.54 -8.40 -8.72
N GLU A 38 -0.65 -7.82 -7.90
CA GLU A 38 0.77 -8.18 -7.83
C GLU A 38 1.15 -8.91 -6.52
N SER A 39 0.18 -9.34 -5.72
CA SER A 39 0.41 -9.97 -4.42
C SER A 39 1.20 -11.29 -4.47
N HIS A 40 1.35 -11.87 -5.65
CA HIS A 40 2.11 -13.10 -5.87
C HIS A 40 3.62 -12.86 -5.92
N LYS A 41 4.07 -11.60 -6.11
CA LYS A 41 5.50 -11.32 -6.21
C LYS A 41 6.18 -11.47 -4.83
N PRO A 42 7.41 -12.04 -4.78
CA PRO A 42 8.08 -12.40 -3.53
C PRO A 42 8.34 -11.18 -2.64
N GLU A 43 8.67 -10.02 -3.20
CA GLU A 43 8.93 -8.79 -2.45
C GLU A 43 7.75 -8.35 -1.59
N PHE A 44 6.51 -8.53 -2.07
CA PHE A 44 5.31 -8.19 -1.32
C PHE A 44 4.95 -9.25 -0.28
N ILE A 45 5.28 -10.51 -0.55
CA ILE A 45 5.09 -11.60 0.40
C ILE A 45 6.03 -11.41 1.60
N GLU A 46 7.30 -11.12 1.34
CA GLU A 46 8.29 -10.85 2.37
C GLU A 46 7.94 -9.61 3.19
N LEU A 47 7.57 -8.51 2.53
CA LEU A 47 7.11 -7.29 3.20
C LEU A 47 5.90 -7.57 4.11
N LYS A 48 4.91 -8.33 3.64
CA LYS A 48 3.75 -8.70 4.46
C LYS A 48 4.14 -9.55 5.65
N LYS A 49 5.09 -10.49 5.51
CA LYS A 49 5.61 -11.26 6.64
C LYS A 49 6.28 -10.35 7.67
N TRP A 50 7.19 -9.49 7.21
CA TRP A 50 7.92 -8.55 8.05
C TRP A 50 6.99 -7.58 8.81
N LEU A 51 5.89 -7.16 8.19
CA LEU A 51 4.85 -6.35 8.81
C LEU A 51 4.09 -7.13 9.87
N LYS A 52 3.68 -8.38 9.57
CA LYS A 52 2.98 -9.25 10.54
C LYS A 52 3.82 -9.49 11.79
N ASP A 53 5.12 -9.67 11.65
CA ASP A 53 6.04 -9.84 12.78
C ASP A 53 6.05 -8.62 13.72
N ARG A 54 5.81 -7.41 13.18
CA ARG A 54 5.72 -6.14 13.91
C ARG A 54 4.32 -5.78 14.41
N LYS A 55 3.41 -6.76 14.47
CA LYS A 55 2.01 -6.58 14.92
C LYS A 55 1.20 -5.67 14.00
N PHE A 56 1.54 -5.62 12.72
CA PHE A 56 0.67 -4.99 11.74
C PHE A 56 -0.50 -5.93 11.40
N GLU A 57 -1.72 -5.43 11.57
CA GLU A 57 -2.95 -6.16 11.29
C GLU A 57 -3.15 -6.37 9.78
N ASP A 58 -3.60 -7.57 9.40
CA ASP A 58 -3.76 -7.91 7.98
C ASP A 58 -4.87 -7.06 7.35
N THR A 59 -4.47 -6.16 6.46
CA THR A 59 -5.38 -5.22 5.83
C THR A 59 -6.09 -5.85 4.64
N SER A 60 -7.33 -5.45 4.34
CA SER A 60 -8.06 -5.85 3.12
C SER A 60 -7.44 -5.32 1.82
N LEU A 61 -6.29 -4.65 1.91
CA LEU A 61 -5.52 -4.13 0.79
C LEU A 61 -4.57 -5.17 0.18
N ILE A 62 -4.45 -5.11 -1.14
CA ILE A 62 -3.48 -5.86 -1.93
C ILE A 62 -2.66 -4.94 -2.82
N PRO A 63 -1.37 -5.25 -3.03
CA PRO A 63 -0.58 -4.54 -4.02
C PRO A 63 -1.14 -4.82 -5.41
N ALA A 64 -1.29 -3.76 -6.19
CA ALA A 64 -1.76 -3.83 -7.57
C ALA A 64 -1.01 -2.82 -8.44
N CYS A 65 -0.88 -3.12 -9.73
CA CYS A 65 -0.36 -2.19 -10.71
C CYS A 65 -1.52 -1.60 -11.52
N PHE A 66 -1.65 -0.28 -11.48
CA PHE A 66 -2.65 0.48 -12.22
C PHE A 66 -2.00 1.09 -13.47
N PRO A 67 -2.66 1.00 -14.63
CA PRO A 67 -2.19 1.71 -15.82
C PRO A 67 -2.24 3.22 -15.57
N GLY A 68 -1.16 3.92 -15.90
CA GLY A 68 -1.00 5.36 -15.68
C GLY A 68 -0.25 5.71 -14.39
N THR A 69 -0.72 5.22 -13.23
CA THR A 69 -0.10 5.54 -11.93
C THR A 69 1.04 4.57 -11.56
N GLY A 70 1.04 3.36 -12.12
CA GLY A 70 1.97 2.30 -11.74
C GLY A 70 1.54 1.56 -10.47
N ARG A 71 2.49 1.24 -9.59
CA ARG A 71 2.22 0.45 -8.38
C ARG A 71 1.34 1.21 -7.39
N GLY A 72 0.42 0.51 -6.75
CA GLY A 72 -0.46 1.05 -5.73
C GLY A 72 -1.14 -0.05 -4.92
N MET A 73 -2.18 0.33 -4.18
CA MET A 73 -2.96 -0.57 -3.35
C MET A 73 -4.41 -0.66 -3.87
N MET A 74 -4.96 -1.86 -3.89
CA MET A 74 -6.34 -2.14 -4.25
C MET A 74 -7.04 -2.78 -3.06
N SER A 75 -8.24 -2.30 -2.72
CA SER A 75 -9.06 -2.92 -1.67
C SER A 75 -9.80 -4.14 -2.20
N LYS A 76 -9.85 -5.21 -1.39
CA LYS A 76 -10.70 -6.39 -1.63
C LYS A 76 -12.15 -6.17 -1.23
N THR A 77 -12.40 -5.20 -0.35
CA THR A 77 -13.71 -4.90 0.23
C THR A 77 -14.13 -3.49 -0.12
N ALA A 78 -15.44 -3.22 -0.12
CA ALA A 78 -15.93 -1.85 -0.24
C ALA A 78 -15.44 -1.04 0.97
N LEU A 79 -14.93 0.17 0.71
CA LEU A 79 -14.49 1.10 1.74
C LEU A 79 -15.63 2.08 2.04
N GLN A 80 -15.76 2.47 3.31
CA GLN A 80 -16.69 3.53 3.74
C GLN A 80 -15.92 4.80 4.04
N GLU A 81 -16.59 5.94 3.92
CA GLU A 81 -16.01 7.23 4.31
C GLU A 81 -15.73 7.27 5.82
N GLY A 82 -14.61 7.87 6.21
CA GLY A 82 -14.17 7.91 7.61
C GLY A 82 -13.61 6.59 8.17
N GLN A 83 -13.63 5.50 7.39
CA GLN A 83 -13.05 4.23 7.82
C GLN A 83 -11.52 4.31 7.82
N VAL A 84 -10.89 3.84 8.91
CA VAL A 84 -9.44 3.64 8.95
C VAL A 84 -9.08 2.48 8.02
N ILE A 85 -8.38 2.79 6.92
CA ILE A 85 -8.00 1.82 5.90
C ILE A 85 -6.71 1.09 6.30
N ILE A 86 -5.76 1.79 6.91
CA ILE A 86 -4.46 1.25 7.32
C ILE A 86 -3.97 1.95 8.59
N SER A 87 -3.34 1.19 9.49
CA SER A 87 -2.68 1.70 10.69
C SER A 87 -1.30 1.07 10.82
N LEU A 88 -0.25 1.88 10.88
CA LEU A 88 1.14 1.40 10.97
C LEU A 88 1.74 1.74 12.34
N PRO A 89 2.39 0.77 13.01
CA PRO A 89 3.22 1.05 14.17
C PRO A 89 4.42 1.94 13.80
N GLU A 90 4.89 2.77 14.74
CA GLU A 90 6.08 3.59 14.53
C GLU A 90 7.33 2.75 14.25
N SER A 91 7.40 1.54 14.80
CA SER A 91 8.50 0.58 14.55
C SER A 91 8.62 0.13 13.09
N CYS A 92 7.59 0.37 12.26
CA CYS A 92 7.61 0.12 10.83
C CYS A 92 8.11 1.33 10.02
N LEU A 93 8.30 2.48 10.65
CA LEU A 93 8.72 3.72 9.99
C LEU A 93 10.23 3.94 10.14
N LEU A 94 10.84 4.40 9.05
CA LEU A 94 12.19 4.92 9.09
C LEU A 94 12.12 6.42 9.36
N THR A 95 12.49 6.83 10.57
CA THR A 95 12.52 8.23 11.00
C THR A 95 13.95 8.75 11.14
N THR A 96 14.14 10.06 11.12
CA THR A 96 15.45 10.67 11.38
C THR A 96 16.03 10.21 12.73
N ASP A 97 15.18 10.03 13.72
CA ASP A 97 15.58 9.53 15.03
C ASP A 97 16.12 8.08 14.93
N THR A 98 15.42 7.19 14.23
CA THR A 98 15.96 5.83 13.97
C THR A 98 17.29 5.85 13.23
N VAL A 99 17.49 6.79 12.29
CA VAL A 99 18.76 6.91 11.54
C VAL A 99 19.89 7.43 12.44
N ILE A 100 19.63 8.46 13.26
CA ILE A 100 20.63 9.03 14.18
C ILE A 100 21.01 8.02 15.27
N ARG A 101 20.08 7.19 15.73
CA ARG A 101 20.37 6.12 16.69
C ARG A 101 21.08 4.91 16.09
N SER A 102 21.11 4.79 14.76
CA SER A 102 21.80 3.71 14.06
C SER A 102 23.29 3.98 13.90
N TYR A 103 24.03 3.02 13.34
CA TYR A 103 25.45 3.19 13.01
C TYR A 103 25.72 4.42 12.11
N LEU A 104 24.73 4.82 11.30
CA LEU A 104 24.84 6.00 10.41
C LEU A 104 24.89 7.32 11.18
N GLY A 105 24.38 7.37 12.41
CA GLY A 105 24.36 8.59 13.22
C GLY A 105 25.75 9.18 13.44
N ALA A 106 26.74 8.33 13.72
CA ALA A 106 28.14 8.75 13.90
C ALA A 106 28.72 9.35 12.61
N TYR A 107 28.41 8.75 11.45
CA TYR A 107 28.83 9.27 10.15
C TYR A 107 28.18 10.63 9.86
N ILE A 108 26.89 10.78 10.12
CA ILE A 108 26.17 12.05 9.92
C ILE A 108 26.74 13.14 10.83
N ALA A 109 27.06 12.82 12.09
CA ALA A 109 27.67 13.77 13.02
C ALA A 109 29.06 14.22 12.54
N ASN A 110 29.89 13.28 12.06
CA ASN A 110 31.21 13.57 11.50
C ASN A 110 31.14 14.37 10.19
N MET A 111 30.13 14.12 9.34
CA MET A 111 29.92 14.96 8.14
C MET A 111 29.51 16.38 8.54
N ARG A 112 28.69 16.53 9.58
CA ARG A 112 28.26 17.83 10.07
C ARG A 112 29.40 18.63 10.69
N SER A 113 30.30 17.98 11.44
CA SER A 113 31.50 18.66 11.95
C SER A 113 32.39 19.13 10.80
N PHE A 114 32.57 18.32 9.75
CA PHE A 114 33.32 18.72 8.56
C PHE A 114 32.73 19.97 7.86
N LEU A 115 31.41 20.04 7.70
CA LEU A 115 30.74 21.18 7.07
C LEU A 115 30.83 22.47 7.90
N LEU A 116 30.85 22.37 9.22
CA LEU A 116 31.02 23.53 10.12
C LEU A 116 32.49 23.98 10.23
N GLU A 117 33.44 23.06 10.02
CA GLU A 117 34.88 23.36 9.98
C GLU A 117 35.24 24.18 8.74
N THR A 118 34.63 23.86 7.58
CA THR A 118 34.85 24.58 6.33
C THR A 118 34.36 26.02 6.39
N ASP A 119 33.20 26.29 7.00
CA ASP A 119 32.67 27.65 7.15
C ASP A 119 33.59 28.54 8.02
N LYS A 120 34.16 27.98 9.10
CA LYS A 120 35.11 28.70 9.95
C LYS A 120 36.41 29.00 9.21
N ASN A 121 36.95 28.03 8.48
CA ASN A 121 38.19 28.22 7.72
C ASN A 121 38.01 29.22 6.58
N THR A 122 36.86 29.22 5.91
CA THR A 122 36.52 30.24 4.90
C THR A 122 36.35 31.63 5.52
N ALA A 123 35.74 31.74 6.70
CA ALA A 123 35.61 33.02 7.41
C ALA A 123 36.97 33.59 7.83
N VAL A 124 37.88 32.76 8.33
CA VAL A 124 39.25 33.16 8.72
C VAL A 124 40.06 33.58 7.48
N TYR A 125 39.98 32.81 6.39
CA TYR A 125 40.69 33.13 5.15
C TYR A 125 40.25 34.49 4.56
N ASN A 126 38.95 34.77 4.54
CA ASN A 126 38.42 36.04 4.05
C ASN A 126 38.75 37.23 4.97
N LEU A 127 38.96 37.02 6.27
CA LEU A 127 39.36 38.06 7.22
C LEU A 127 40.84 38.43 7.08
N GLN A 128 41.71 37.46 6.77
CA GLN A 128 43.15 37.70 6.51
C GLN A 128 43.39 38.50 5.22
N GLN A 129 42.53 38.38 4.21
CA GLN A 129 42.63 39.10 2.94
C GLN A 129 42.09 40.55 2.99
N ARG A 130 41.58 41.00 4.14
CA ARG A 130 41.09 42.38 4.38
C ARG A 130 42.04 43.24 5.23
N ARG A 131 43.26 42.78 5.50
CA ARG A 131 44.37 43.57 6.05
C ARG A 131 45.40 43.84 4.96
#